data_AF-A0A477U572-F1
#
_entry.id   AF-A0A477U572-F1
#
_cell.length_a   1.000
_cell.length_b   1.000
_cell.length_c   1.000
_cell.angle_alpha   90.00
_cell.angle_beta   90.00
_cell.angle_gamma   90.00
#
_symmetry.space_group_name_H-M   'P 1'
#
loop_
_entity.id
_entity.type
_entity.pdbx_description
1 polymer ?
#
loop_
_entity_poly.entity_id
_entity_poly.type
_entity_poly.pdbx_seq_one_letter_code
_entity_poly.pdbx_strand_id
1 'polypeptide(L)'
;MSIQAGDKVEVQDRTGVTDLCVDGEQFYVLINNDGLLTVQDTDGFSSFNIPCRQVKKVKEESQLISELYKEAYDVEFRLYFANVSDATNFVSKVEKPKFEQSMDVKWFSATNGKITATAFLKKED
;
A
#
# COMPACT_ATOMS: atom_id res chain seq x y z
N MET A 1 0.72 16.98 7.32
CA MET A 1 -0.43 16.05 7.26
C MET A 1 -1.08 16.05 8.62
N SER A 2 -2.39 16.28 8.72
CA SER A 2 -3.13 16.12 9.97
C SER A 2 -3.52 14.65 10.16
N ILE A 3 -3.48 14.18 11.42
CA ILE A 3 -3.95 12.85 11.81
C ILE A 3 -5.45 12.94 12.09
N GLN A 4 -6.23 12.02 11.53
CA GLN A 4 -7.69 11.95 11.64
C GLN A 4 -8.13 10.58 12.20
N ALA A 5 -9.38 10.50 12.65
CA ALA A 5 -9.98 9.21 12.98
C ALA A 5 -9.97 8.29 11.74
N GLY A 6 -9.67 7.01 11.96
CA GLY A 6 -9.46 5.99 10.92
C GLY A 6 -8.02 5.87 10.43
N ASP A 7 -7.16 6.85 10.69
CA ASP A 7 -5.76 6.77 10.28
C ASP A 7 -5.01 5.68 11.03
N LYS A 8 -4.13 4.97 10.31
CA LYS A 8 -3.12 4.12 10.93
C LYS A 8 -1.92 4.95 11.37
N VAL A 9 -1.46 4.76 12.59
CA VAL A 9 -0.31 5.47 13.17
C VAL A 9 0.67 4.49 13.78
N GLU A 10 1.95 4.82 13.73
CA GLU A 10 3.05 4.05 14.29
C GLU A 10 3.67 4.84 15.45
N VAL A 11 3.87 4.19 16.59
CA VAL A 11 4.48 4.80 17.78
C VAL A 11 5.95 5.10 17.52
N GLN A 12 6.37 6.32 17.85
CA GLN A 12 7.76 6.78 17.72
C GLN A 12 8.40 7.14 19.07
N ASP A 13 7.56 7.45 20.07
CA ASP A 13 8.01 7.81 21.43
C ASP A 13 6.94 7.40 22.45
N ARG A 14 7.31 6.54 23.40
CA ARG A 14 6.43 6.04 24.47
C ARG A 14 6.53 6.82 25.78
N THR A 15 7.25 7.94 25.83
CA THR A 15 7.46 8.71 27.07
C THR A 15 6.12 9.17 27.67
N GLY A 16 5.79 8.69 28.88
CA GLY A 16 4.56 9.05 29.59
C GLY A 16 3.29 8.37 29.06
N VAL A 17 3.44 7.34 28.22
CA VAL A 17 2.36 6.48 27.73
C VAL A 17 2.33 5.17 28.54
N THR A 18 1.20 4.46 28.52
CA THR A 18 0.99 3.20 29.26
C THR A 18 2.05 2.14 28.94
N ASP A 19 2.29 1.22 29.88
CA ASP A 19 3.25 0.10 29.73
C ASP A 19 2.90 -0.89 28.61
N LEU A 20 1.74 -0.72 27.96
CA LEU A 20 1.21 -1.58 26.89
C LEU A 20 1.61 -1.12 25.48
N CYS A 21 2.42 -0.08 25.36
CA CYS A 21 2.79 0.56 24.09
C CYS A 21 4.26 0.32 23.75
N VAL A 22 4.53 -0.26 22.58
CA VAL A 22 5.89 -0.54 22.10
C VAL A 22 6.27 0.40 20.94
N ASP A 23 7.51 0.88 20.91
CA ASP A 23 8.01 1.68 19.79
C ASP A 23 7.95 0.86 18.49
N GLY A 24 7.42 1.44 17.41
CA GLY A 24 7.18 0.77 16.14
C GLY A 24 5.86 0.00 16.04
N GLU A 25 5.10 -0.10 17.12
CA GLU A 25 3.77 -0.70 17.10
C GLU A 25 2.75 0.21 16.39
N GLN A 26 1.79 -0.41 15.71
CA GLN A 26 0.83 0.31 14.86
C GLN A 26 -0.60 0.18 15.38
N PHE A 27 -1.28 1.32 15.45
CA PHE A 27 -2.64 1.44 15.97
C PHE A 27 -3.54 2.21 15.01
N TYR A 28 -4.85 2.03 15.16
CA TYR A 28 -5.85 2.87 14.48
C TYR A 28 -6.28 4.02 15.38
N VAL A 29 -6.37 5.23 14.83
CA VAL A 29 -6.89 6.39 15.53
C VAL A 29 -8.40 6.31 15.59
N LEU A 30 -8.97 6.30 16.79
CA LEU A 30 -10.42 6.36 17.00
C LEU A 30 -10.91 7.80 17.08
N ILE A 31 -10.20 8.63 17.85
CA ILE A 31 -10.58 10.01 18.14
C ILE A 31 -9.30 10.86 18.14
N ASN A 32 -9.39 12.07 17.60
CA ASN A 32 -8.37 13.11 17.77
C ASN A 32 -9.00 14.29 18.52
N ASN A 33 -8.60 14.48 19.77
CA ASN A 33 -9.03 15.58 20.63
C ASN A 33 -7.90 16.62 20.75
N ASP A 34 -7.81 17.52 19.79
CA ASP A 34 -6.80 18.59 19.72
C ASP A 34 -5.35 18.12 19.91
N GLY A 35 -5.01 16.97 19.30
CA GLY A 35 -3.66 16.41 19.34
C GLY A 35 -3.43 15.39 20.45
N LEU A 36 -4.42 15.10 21.29
CA LEU A 36 -4.44 13.86 22.07
C LEU A 36 -5.25 12.81 21.31
N LEU A 37 -4.60 11.73 20.89
CA LEU A 37 -5.22 10.68 20.09
C LEU A 37 -5.69 9.55 21.01
N THR A 38 -6.93 9.09 20.87
CA THR A 38 -7.34 7.77 21.36
C THR A 38 -7.07 6.77 20.26
N VAL A 39 -6.20 5.79 20.53
CA VAL A 39 -5.78 4.77 19.56
C VAL A 39 -6.21 3.39 20.03
N GLN A 40 -6.45 2.49 19.08
CA GLN A 40 -6.86 1.10 19.33
C GLN A 40 -5.96 0.13 18.58
N ASP A 41 -5.64 -0.99 19.21
CA ASP A 41 -4.89 -2.07 18.56
C ASP A 41 -5.69 -2.66 17.40
N THR A 42 -4.98 -3.24 16.45
CA THR A 42 -5.48 -3.90 15.24
C THR A 42 -6.47 -5.04 15.52
N ASP A 43 -6.42 -5.68 16.69
CA ASP A 43 -7.36 -6.71 17.13
C ASP A 43 -8.61 -6.16 17.84
N GLY A 44 -8.63 -4.86 18.13
CA GLY A 44 -9.72 -4.17 18.81
C GLY A 44 -9.77 -4.35 20.33
N PHE A 45 -8.82 -5.05 20.94
CA PHE A 45 -8.90 -5.47 22.34
C PHE A 45 -8.52 -4.36 23.33
N SER A 46 -7.56 -3.50 22.96
CA SER A 46 -7.05 -2.45 23.84
C SER A 46 -7.10 -1.08 23.17
N SER A 47 -7.34 -0.04 23.99
CA SER A 47 -7.24 1.35 23.56
C SER A 47 -6.60 2.21 24.65
N PHE A 48 -5.88 3.24 24.24
CA PHE A 48 -5.22 4.19 25.13
C PHE A 48 -5.05 5.55 24.45
N ASN A 49 -4.63 6.54 25.24
CA ASN A 49 -4.38 7.89 24.75
C ASN A 49 -2.89 8.12 24.50
N ILE A 50 -2.56 8.72 23.36
CA ILE A 50 -1.20 9.10 22.99
C ILE A 50 -1.17 10.48 22.30
N PRO A 51 -0.27 11.39 22.70
CA PRO A 51 -0.02 12.64 21.97
C PRO A 51 0.32 12.41 20.50
N CYS A 52 -0.25 13.23 19.61
CA CYS A 52 -0.03 13.14 18.17
C CYS A 52 1.43 13.32 17.75
N ARG A 53 2.22 14.05 18.55
CA ARG A 53 3.67 14.26 18.35
C ARG A 53 4.51 13.00 18.57
N GLN A 54 3.95 12.00 19.24
CA GLN A 54 4.62 10.75 19.61
C GLN A 54 4.34 9.61 18.62
N VAL A 55 3.57 9.89 17.57
CA VAL A 55 3.24 8.93 16.53
C VAL A 55 3.52 9.50 15.16
N LYS A 56 3.71 8.62 14.19
CA LYS A 56 3.81 8.94 12.77
C LYS A 56 2.63 8.32 12.05
N LYS A 57 1.95 9.11 11.21
CA LYS A 57 0.92 8.57 10.30
C LYS A 57 1.57 7.57 9.34
N VAL A 58 1.07 6.34 9.34
CA VAL A 58 1.43 5.32 8.36
C VAL A 58 0.64 5.62 7.09
N LYS A 59 1.36 5.74 5.97
CA LYS A 59 0.70 5.86 4.67
C LYS A 59 0.25 4.46 4.25
N GLU A 60 -1.02 4.32 3.91
CA GLU A 60 -1.49 3.12 3.24
C GLU A 60 -0.81 2.96 1.88
N GLU A 61 -0.62 1.72 1.45
CA GLU A 61 -0.02 1.42 0.12
C GLU A 61 -0.81 2.12 -1.00
N SER A 62 -2.13 2.18 -0.88
CA SER A 62 -3.04 2.88 -1.78
C SER A 62 -2.71 4.38 -1.90
N GLN A 63 -2.41 5.04 -0.78
CA GLN A 63 -2.03 6.45 -0.74
C GLN A 63 -0.66 6.67 -1.37
N LEU A 64 0.32 5.81 -1.06
CA LEU A 64 1.65 5.88 -1.66
C LEU A 64 1.59 5.71 -3.18
N ILE A 65 0.85 4.71 -3.67
CA ILE A 65 0.63 4.48 -5.10
C ILE A 65 -0.03 5.71 -5.75
N SER A 66 -1.02 6.33 -5.10
CA SER A 66 -1.71 7.53 -5.60
C SER A 66 -0.78 8.74 -5.71
N GLU A 67 0.10 8.95 -4.72
CA GLU A 67 1.09 10.02 -4.72
C GLU A 67 2.12 9.82 -5.84
N LEU A 68 2.72 8.62 -5.92
CA LEU A 68 3.66 8.28 -7.00
C LEU A 68 3.01 8.41 -8.38
N TYR A 69 1.76 7.96 -8.52
CA TYR A 69 1.01 8.11 -9.75
C TYR A 69 0.86 9.58 -10.15
N LYS A 70 0.59 10.51 -9.24
CA LYS A 70 0.43 11.93 -9.58
C LYS A 70 1.72 12.56 -10.10
N GLU A 71 2.86 12.17 -9.56
CA GLU A 71 4.17 12.74 -9.88
C GLU A 71 4.83 12.08 -11.11
N ALA A 72 4.51 10.82 -11.38
CA ALA A 72 5.11 10.07 -12.48
C ALA A 72 4.57 10.50 -13.86
N TYR A 73 5.47 10.56 -14.85
CA TYR A 73 5.10 10.66 -16.27
C TYR A 73 4.55 9.34 -16.81
N ASP A 74 5.14 8.21 -16.38
CA ASP A 74 4.76 6.85 -16.75
C ASP A 74 4.81 5.94 -15.51
N VAL A 75 3.87 5.00 -15.41
CA VAL A 75 3.75 4.04 -14.30
C VAL A 75 3.68 2.62 -14.86
N GLU A 76 4.54 1.74 -14.37
CA GLU A 76 4.60 0.36 -14.83
C GLU A 76 4.33 -0.63 -13.68
N PHE A 77 3.37 -1.52 -13.88
CA PHE A 77 3.09 -2.64 -12.99
C PHE A 77 3.50 -3.95 -13.66
N ARG A 78 4.30 -4.76 -12.96
CA ARG A 78 4.86 -6.00 -13.51
C ARG A 78 4.44 -7.22 -12.69
N LEU A 79 3.89 -8.22 -13.37
CA LEU A 79 3.65 -9.55 -12.84
C LEU A 79 4.66 -10.52 -13.46
N TYR A 80 5.36 -11.31 -12.65
CA TYR A 80 6.34 -12.29 -13.14
C TYR A 80 5.87 -13.71 -12.89
N PHE A 81 6.37 -14.64 -13.71
CA PHE A 81 6.11 -16.06 -13.56
C PHE A 81 4.61 -16.37 -13.51
N ALA A 82 3.82 -15.73 -14.38
CA ALA A 82 2.40 -15.98 -14.47
C ALA A 82 2.10 -17.16 -15.42
N ASN A 83 1.01 -17.88 -15.18
CA ASN A 83 0.40 -18.68 -16.25
C ASN A 83 -0.38 -17.75 -17.21
N VAL A 84 -0.83 -18.27 -18.35
CA VAL A 84 -1.55 -17.47 -19.36
C VAL A 84 -2.82 -16.83 -18.79
N SER A 85 -3.56 -17.52 -17.92
CA SER A 85 -4.80 -17.00 -17.34
C SER A 85 -4.52 -15.82 -16.41
N ASP A 86 -3.59 -15.97 -15.47
CA ASP A 86 -3.21 -14.93 -14.52
C ASP A 86 -2.63 -13.70 -15.23
N ALA A 87 -1.79 -13.93 -16.24
CA ALA A 87 -1.21 -12.86 -17.05
C ALA A 87 -2.29 -12.08 -17.80
N THR A 88 -3.22 -12.78 -18.45
CA THR A 88 -4.32 -12.17 -19.18
C THR A 88 -5.22 -11.37 -18.24
N ASN A 89 -5.61 -11.95 -17.09
CA ASN A 89 -6.46 -11.33 -16.07
C ASN A 89 -5.83 -10.07 -15.45
N PHE A 90 -4.52 -10.09 -15.23
CA PHE A 90 -3.78 -8.94 -14.70
C PHE A 90 -3.77 -7.78 -15.71
N VAL A 91 -3.39 -8.06 -16.95
CA VAL A 91 -3.25 -7.06 -18.01
C VAL A 91 -4.61 -6.51 -18.43
N SER A 92 -5.66 -7.33 -18.42
CA SER A 92 -7.03 -6.94 -18.79
C SER A 92 -7.66 -5.89 -17.87
N LYS A 93 -7.08 -5.64 -16.68
CA LYS A 93 -7.51 -4.54 -15.80
C LYS A 93 -7.16 -3.16 -16.36
N VAL A 94 -6.18 -3.09 -17.26
CA VAL A 94 -5.75 -1.84 -17.90
C VAL A 94 -6.41 -1.69 -19.26
N GLU A 95 -6.20 -2.65 -20.16
CA GLU A 95 -6.78 -2.66 -21.51
C GLU A 95 -6.76 -4.09 -22.08
N LYS A 96 -7.20 -4.27 -23.32
CA LYS A 96 -7.08 -5.54 -24.04
C LYS A 96 -5.61 -6.01 -24.07
N PRO A 97 -5.31 -7.21 -23.55
CA PRO A 97 -3.95 -7.74 -23.55
C PRO A 97 -3.39 -7.93 -24.96
N LYS A 98 -2.15 -7.49 -25.16
CA LYS A 98 -1.33 -7.77 -26.35
C LYS A 98 -0.27 -8.79 -25.98
N PHE A 99 -0.16 -9.86 -26.76
CA PHE A 99 0.87 -10.87 -26.56
C PHE A 99 2.13 -10.48 -27.33
N GLU A 100 3.28 -10.60 -26.67
CA GLU A 100 4.58 -10.35 -27.24
C GLU A 100 5.57 -11.45 -26.81
N GLN A 101 6.58 -11.68 -27.65
CA GLN A 101 7.63 -12.64 -27.37
C GLN A 101 8.96 -12.12 -27.91
N SER A 102 10.02 -12.27 -27.11
CA SER A 102 11.39 -12.05 -27.52
C SER A 102 12.27 -13.14 -26.91
N MET A 103 12.98 -13.88 -27.75
CA MET A 103 13.72 -15.09 -27.35
C MET A 103 12.79 -16.05 -26.56
N ASP A 104 13.22 -16.46 -25.37
CA ASP A 104 12.48 -17.36 -24.48
C ASP A 104 11.55 -16.63 -23.50
N VAL A 105 11.39 -15.31 -23.65
CA VAL A 105 10.53 -14.50 -22.79
C VAL A 105 9.23 -14.21 -23.53
N LYS A 106 8.11 -14.65 -22.97
CA LYS A 106 6.76 -14.40 -23.46
C LYS A 106 6.03 -13.52 -22.44
N TRP A 107 5.29 -12.51 -22.88
CA TRP A 107 4.52 -11.65 -21.97
C TRP A 107 3.23 -11.13 -22.60
N PHE A 108 2.33 -10.70 -21.74
CA PHE A 108 1.19 -9.87 -22.11
C PHE A 108 1.43 -8.43 -21.65
N SER A 109 1.05 -7.44 -22.45
CA SER A 109 1.14 -6.02 -22.12
C SER A 109 -0.14 -5.28 -22.49
N ALA A 110 -0.44 -4.21 -21.75
CA ALA A 110 -1.47 -3.24 -22.09
C ALA A 110 -1.12 -1.89 -21.48
N THR A 111 -1.46 -0.82 -22.20
CA THR A 111 -1.25 0.57 -21.77
C THR A 111 -2.54 1.35 -21.91
N ASN A 112 -2.93 2.07 -20.84
CA ASN A 112 -4.03 3.02 -20.85
C ASN A 112 -3.59 4.30 -20.13
N GLY A 113 -3.62 5.43 -20.85
CA GLY A 113 -3.00 6.67 -20.37
C GLY A 113 -1.53 6.45 -20.06
N LYS A 114 -1.12 6.78 -18.83
CA LYS A 114 0.25 6.58 -18.35
C LYS A 114 0.49 5.26 -17.59
N ILE A 115 -0.51 4.39 -17.49
CA ILE A 115 -0.39 3.09 -16.82
C ILE A 115 -0.07 2.03 -17.86
N THR A 116 1.02 1.31 -17.65
CA THR A 116 1.34 0.09 -18.38
C THR A 116 1.35 -1.10 -17.43
N ALA A 117 0.57 -2.14 -17.76
CA ALA A 117 0.62 -3.43 -17.08
C ALA A 117 1.31 -4.46 -17.98
N THR A 118 2.32 -5.14 -17.43
CA THR A 118 3.09 -6.18 -18.12
C THR A 118 3.08 -7.45 -17.28
N ALA A 119 2.73 -8.59 -17.88
CA ALA A 119 2.77 -9.89 -17.22
C ALA A 119 3.64 -10.88 -17.99
N PHE A 120 4.78 -11.27 -17.40
CA PHE A 120 5.70 -12.25 -17.96
C PHE A 120 5.27 -13.67 -17.63
N LEU A 121 5.22 -14.52 -18.64
CA LEU A 121 4.84 -15.92 -18.49
C LEU A 121 5.96 -16.74 -17.84
N LYS A 122 5.58 -17.78 -17.09
CA LYS A 122 6.53 -18.84 -16.70
C LYS A 122 7.16 -19.44 -17.96
N LYS A 123 8.43 -19.79 -17.89
CA LYS A 123 9.03 -20.68 -18.88
C LYS A 123 8.34 -22.04 -18.78
N GLU A 124 7.92 -22.58 -19.92
CA GLU A 124 7.48 -23.96 -20.01
C GLU A 124 8.75 -24.83 -20.01
N ASP A 125 8.80 -25.84 -19.13
CA ASP A 125 9.92 -26.79 -19.01
C ASP A 125 10.03 -27.68 -20.26
#